data_AF-A0A5C6ZND9-F1
#
_entry.id   AF-A0A5C6ZND9-F1
#
_cell.length_a   1.000
_cell.length_b   1.000
_cell.length_c   1.000
_cell.angle_alpha   90.00
_cell.angle_beta   90.00
_cell.angle_gamma   90.00
#
_symmetry.space_group_name_H-M   'P 1'
#
loop_
_entity.id
_entity.type
_entity.pdbx_description
1 polymer ?
#
loop_
_entity_poly.entity_id
_entity_poly.type
_entity_poly.pdbx_seq_one_letter_code
_entity_poly.pdbx_strand_id
1 'polypeptide(L)'
;MNDICVSTAITIILISHLAAIAIGYKMQKTTLIISYLNTVIVIGIFVFWAITSPNLKQHNFELRELLVICLEACILIFAFYAIIGFHNKTYVKVINFIGFGNHLLATTGMLYYMLAFKFDRLF
;
A
#
# COMPACT_ATOMS: atom_id res chain seq x y z
N MET A 1 25.47 1.72 1.17
CA MET A 1 24.91 2.99 1.66
C MET A 1 23.42 3.05 1.33
N ASN A 2 22.56 2.64 2.27
CA ASN A 2 21.10 2.56 2.09
C ASN A 2 20.59 3.81 1.37
N ASP A 3 19.87 3.71 0.24
CA ASP A 3 19.39 4.88 -0.49
C ASP A 3 18.47 5.67 0.45
N ILE A 4 19.01 6.78 0.97
CA ILE A 4 18.40 7.59 2.01
C ILE A 4 16.99 8.01 1.58
N CYS A 5 16.76 8.24 0.28
CA CYS A 5 15.46 8.61 -0.26
C CYS A 5 14.46 7.44 -0.12
N VAL A 6 14.86 6.22 -0.49
CA VAL A 6 13.99 5.03 -0.41
C VAL A 6 13.67 4.68 1.04
N SER A 7 14.69 4.66 1.92
CA SER A 7 14.47 4.37 3.34
C SER A 7 13.60 5.44 4.02
N THR A 8 13.76 6.70 3.62
CA THR A 8 12.93 7.81 4.14
C THR A 8 11.48 7.66 3.67
N ALA A 9 11.25 7.36 2.38
CA ALA A 9 9.90 7.15 1.85
C ALA A 9 9.18 6.00 2.56
N ILE A 10 9.85 4.85 2.74
CA ILE A 10 9.30 3.69 3.46
C ILE A 10 8.96 4.06 4.91
N THR A 11 9.84 4.81 5.59
CA THR A 11 9.60 5.27 6.96
C THR A 11 8.38 6.19 7.05
N ILE A 12 8.22 7.12 6.10
CA ILE A 12 7.04 8.01 6.02
C ILE A 12 5.75 7.20 5.80
N ILE A 13 5.80 6.17 4.96
CA ILE A 13 4.64 5.28 4.73
C ILE A 13 4.27 4.56 6.03
N LEU A 14 5.23 4.03 6.79
CA LEU A 14 4.96 3.39 8.08
C LEU A 14 4.36 4.37 9.10
N ILE A 15 4.89 5.59 9.19
CA ILE A 15 4.32 6.63 10.05
C ILE A 15 2.89 6.96 9.64
N SER A 16 2.60 7.00 8.34
CA SER A 16 1.24 7.21 7.82
C SER A 16 0.27 6.10 8.25
N HIS A 17 0.71 4.84 8.29
CA HIS A 17 -0.10 3.73 8.80
C HIS A 17 -0.40 3.88 10.29
N LEU A 18 0.62 4.21 11.10
CA LEU A 18 0.43 4.44 12.54
C LEU A 18 -0.51 5.62 12.80
N ALA A 19 -0.34 6.72 12.06
CA ALA A 19 -1.22 7.88 12.13
C ALA A 19 -2.66 7.54 11.75
N ALA A 20 -2.87 6.76 10.68
CA ALA A 20 -4.19 6.32 10.25
C ALA A 20 -4.93 5.53 11.34
N ILE A 21 -4.23 4.63 12.05
CA ILE A 21 -4.81 3.89 13.18
C ILE A 21 -5.15 4.84 14.33
N ALA A 22 -4.19 5.68 14.75
CA ALA A 22 -4.36 6.57 15.89
C ALA A 22 -5.51 7.57 15.69
N ILE A 23 -5.53 8.24 14.53
CA ILE A 23 -6.58 9.20 14.17
C ILE A 23 -7.91 8.48 13.94
N GLY A 24 -7.88 7.34 13.22
CA GLY A 24 -9.05 6.48 12.98
C GLY A 24 -9.77 6.09 14.25
N TYR A 25 -8.99 5.61 15.23
CA TYR A 25 -9.49 5.23 16.55
C TYR A 25 -10.08 6.42 17.31
N LYS A 26 -9.32 7.53 17.40
CA LYS A 26 -9.77 8.74 18.10
C LYS A 26 -11.05 9.33 17.52
N MET A 27 -11.20 9.32 16.20
CA MET A 27 -12.35 9.88 15.50
C MET A 27 -13.50 8.88 15.30
N GLN A 28 -13.33 7.62 15.72
CA GLN A 28 -14.26 6.52 15.44
C GLN A 28 -14.59 6.34 13.93
N LYS A 29 -13.64 6.74 13.06
CA LYS A 29 -13.77 6.69 11.59
C LYS A 29 -12.69 5.82 10.96
N THR A 30 -12.19 4.82 11.69
CA THR A 30 -11.06 3.96 11.29
C THR A 30 -11.20 3.40 9.89
N THR A 31 -12.37 2.85 9.54
CA THR A 31 -12.59 2.28 8.19
C THR A 31 -12.39 3.32 7.10
N LEU A 32 -12.93 4.52 7.29
CA LEU A 32 -12.88 5.59 6.29
C LEU A 32 -11.43 6.10 6.13
N ILE A 33 -10.73 6.31 7.24
CA ILE A 33 -9.33 6.78 7.23
C ILE A 33 -8.41 5.73 6.60
N ILE A 34 -8.60 4.45 6.94
CA ILE A 34 -7.89 3.35 6.29
C ILE A 34 -8.16 3.32 4.78
N SER A 35 -9.41 3.54 4.37
CA SER A 35 -9.78 3.53 2.95
C SER A 35 -9.04 4.64 2.19
N TYR A 36 -8.96 5.85 2.75
CA TYR A 36 -8.17 6.93 2.14
C TYR A 36 -6.69 6.56 2.01
N LEU A 37 -6.09 5.98 3.05
CA LEU A 37 -4.68 5.57 2.99
C LEU A 37 -4.46 4.48 1.94
N ASN A 38 -5.33 3.46 1.90
CA ASN A 38 -5.29 2.41 0.87
C ASN A 38 -5.39 3.00 -0.53
N THR A 39 -6.31 3.94 -0.76
CA THR A 39 -6.42 4.63 -2.05
C THR A 39 -5.11 5.29 -2.46
N VAL A 40 -4.48 6.06 -1.56
CA VAL A 40 -3.20 6.74 -1.86
C VAL A 40 -2.10 5.74 -2.19
N ILE A 41 -1.97 4.68 -1.40
CA ILE A 41 -0.94 3.64 -1.59
C ILE A 41 -1.16 2.91 -2.92
N VAL A 42 -2.37 2.43 -3.18
CA VAL A 42 -2.67 1.67 -4.40
C VAL A 42 -2.46 2.53 -5.66
N ILE A 43 -2.90 3.79 -5.64
CA ILE A 43 -2.64 4.72 -6.75
C ILE A 43 -1.13 4.91 -6.94
N GLY A 44 -0.37 5.06 -5.85
CA GLY A 44 1.09 5.12 -5.89
C GLY A 44 1.72 3.87 -6.53
N ILE A 45 1.23 2.67 -6.17
CA ILE A 45 1.67 1.40 -6.76
C ILE A 45 1.37 1.37 -8.26
N PHE A 46 0.17 1.76 -8.69
CA PHE A 46 -0.20 1.79 -10.11
C PHE A 46 0.61 2.81 -10.92
N VAL A 47 0.86 3.99 -10.37
CA VAL A 47 1.70 5.00 -11.02
C VAL A 47 3.13 4.49 -11.15
N PHE A 48 3.70 3.95 -10.08
CA PHE A 48 5.04 3.38 -10.10
C PHE A 48 5.14 2.27 -11.15
N TRP A 49 4.21 1.32 -11.10
CA TRP A 49 4.09 0.21 -12.05
C TRP A 49 4.00 0.70 -13.51
N ALA A 50 3.13 1.67 -13.79
CA ALA A 50 2.95 2.22 -15.14
C ALA A 50 4.21 2.93 -15.67
N ILE A 51 5.04 3.49 -14.81
CA ILE A 51 6.31 4.13 -15.20
C ILE A 51 7.42 3.07 -15.38
N THR A 52 7.46 2.04 -14.55
CA THR A 52 8.56 1.07 -14.55
C THR A 52 8.39 -0.07 -15.55
N SER A 53 7.18 -0.60 -15.72
CA SER A 53 6.95 -1.79 -16.55
C SER A 53 7.27 -1.58 -18.04
N PRO A 54 6.93 -0.44 -18.68
CA PRO A 54 7.28 -0.19 -20.08
C PRO A 54 8.78 0.04 -20.33
N ASN A 55 9.55 0.43 -19.30
CA ASN A 55 10.97 0.73 -19.41
C ASN A 55 11.87 -0.52 -19.37
N LEU A 56 11.29 -1.70 -19.12
CA LEU A 56 11.97 -2.98 -19.21
C LEU A 56 11.98 -3.42 -20.68
N LYS A 57 13.17 -3.49 -21.30
CA LYS A 57 13.38 -3.86 -22.73
C LYS A 57 12.67 -5.14 -23.19
N GLN A 58 12.30 -6.01 -22.26
CA GLN A 58 11.52 -7.21 -22.51
C GLN A 58 10.66 -7.51 -21.26
N HIS A 59 9.57 -6.76 -21.09
CA HIS A 59 8.64 -7.00 -19.99
C HIS A 59 7.76 -8.22 -20.31
N ASN A 60 8.16 -9.39 -19.81
CA ASN A 60 7.28 -10.54 -19.76
C ASN A 60 6.37 -10.35 -18.55
N PHE A 61 5.09 -10.07 -18.80
CA PHE A 61 4.09 -9.95 -17.75
C PHE A 61 4.01 -11.28 -16.97
N GLU A 62 4.62 -11.32 -15.79
CA GLU A 62 4.61 -12.52 -14.98
C GLU A 62 3.24 -12.69 -14.33
N LEU A 63 2.74 -13.93 -14.24
CA LEU A 63 1.46 -14.23 -13.60
C LEU A 63 1.39 -13.69 -12.16
N ARG A 64 2.52 -13.67 -11.45
CA ARG A 64 2.64 -13.08 -10.10
C ARG A 64 2.33 -11.58 -10.08
N GLU A 65 2.87 -10.83 -11.05
CA GLU A 65 2.67 -9.38 -11.15
C GLU A 65 1.20 -9.07 -11.47
N LEU A 66 0.60 -9.82 -12.40
CA LEU A 66 -0.82 -9.68 -12.70
C LEU A 66 -1.70 -9.93 -11.47
N LEU A 67 -1.40 -10.95 -10.68
CA LEU A 67 -2.12 -11.25 -9.43
C LEU A 67 -2.03 -10.10 -8.43
N VAL A 68 -0.85 -9.50 -8.25
CA VAL A 68 -0.66 -8.35 -7.37
C VAL A 68 -1.47 -7.15 -7.87
N ILE A 69 -1.37 -6.79 -9.15
CA ILE A 69 -2.12 -5.67 -9.72
C ILE A 69 -3.64 -5.89 -9.61
N CYS A 70 -4.14 -7.11 -9.85
CA CYS A 70 -5.54 -7.44 -9.64
C CYS A 70 -5.97 -7.29 -8.17
N LEU A 71 -5.16 -7.77 -7.23
CA LEU A 71 -5.44 -7.63 -5.79
C LEU A 71 -5.52 -6.14 -5.39
N GLU A 72 -4.54 -5.35 -5.82
CA GLU A 72 -4.51 -3.91 -5.57
C GLU A 72 -5.73 -3.21 -6.17
N ALA A 73 -6.15 -3.60 -7.38
CA ALA A 73 -7.37 -3.07 -8.01
C ALA A 73 -8.62 -3.39 -7.18
N CYS A 74 -8.73 -4.60 -6.65
CA CYS A 74 -9.81 -4.97 -5.74
C CYS A 74 -9.79 -4.07 -4.48
N ILE A 75 -8.63 -3.91 -3.83
CA ILE A 75 -8.49 -3.05 -2.65
C ILE A 75 -8.94 -1.62 -2.96
N LEU A 76 -8.55 -1.06 -4.11
CA LEU A 76 -8.92 0.28 -4.54
C LEU A 76 -10.44 0.44 -4.73
N ILE A 77 -11.10 -0.54 -5.37
CA ILE A 77 -12.55 -0.53 -5.55
C ILE A 77 -13.26 -0.50 -4.19
N PHE A 78 -12.82 -1.32 -3.23
CA PHE A 78 -13.40 -1.33 -1.88
C PHE A 78 -13.08 -0.07 -1.08
N ALA A 79 -11.92 0.55 -1.29
CA ALA A 79 -11.58 1.84 -0.72
C ALA A 79 -12.52 2.93 -1.23
N PHE A 80 -12.78 2.99 -2.55
CA PHE A 80 -13.75 3.91 -3.12
C PHE A 80 -15.17 3.66 -2.61
N TYR A 81 -15.58 2.40 -2.50
CA TYR A 81 -16.88 2.05 -1.92
C TYR A 81 -17.06 2.60 -0.50
N ALA A 82 -16.02 2.50 0.33
CA ALA A 82 -16.05 3.08 1.67
C ALA A 82 -16.16 4.61 1.65
N ILE A 83 -15.38 5.27 0.79
CA ILE A 83 -15.32 6.73 0.67
C ILE A 83 -16.66 7.31 0.18
N ILE A 84 -17.34 6.65 -0.76
CA ILE A 84 -18.63 7.11 -1.32
C ILE A 84 -19.79 6.94 -0.30
N GLY A 85 -19.60 6.19 0.79
CA GLY A 85 -20.55 6.12 1.89
C GLY A 85 -20.80 4.74 2.47
N PHE A 86 -20.25 3.67 1.88
CA PHE A 86 -20.48 2.30 2.33
C PHE A 86 -19.51 1.83 3.42
N HIS A 87 -18.79 2.74 4.08
CA HIS A 87 -17.81 2.44 5.14
C HIS A 87 -18.38 1.65 6.34
N ASN A 88 -19.70 1.63 6.53
CA ASN A 88 -20.34 0.87 7.60
C ASN A 88 -20.61 -0.60 7.26
N LYS A 89 -20.52 -1.02 5.99
CA LYS A 89 -20.77 -2.40 5.57
C LYS A 89 -19.61 -3.31 5.98
N THR A 90 -19.92 -4.43 6.63
CA THR A 90 -18.92 -5.35 7.19
C THR A 90 -17.89 -5.84 6.18
N TYR A 91 -18.32 -6.26 4.99
CA TYR A 91 -17.40 -6.75 3.95
C TYR A 91 -16.46 -5.64 3.42
N VAL A 92 -16.95 -4.39 3.30
CA VAL A 92 -16.12 -3.23 2.92
C VAL A 92 -15.07 -2.96 3.99
N LYS A 93 -15.43 -3.05 5.27
CA LYS A 93 -14.49 -2.91 6.40
C LYS A 93 -13.39 -3.96 6.32
N VAL A 94 -13.78 -5.23 6.23
CA VAL A 94 -12.85 -6.37 6.23
C VAL A 94 -11.83 -6.23 5.10
N ILE A 95 -12.28 -5.94 3.88
CA ILE A 95 -11.38 -5.84 2.73
C ILE A 95 -10.43 -4.65 2.85
N ASN A 96 -10.91 -3.49 3.33
CA ASN A 96 -10.03 -2.35 3.60
C ASN A 96 -9.00 -2.63 4.69
N PHE A 97 -9.37 -3.37 5.74
CA PHE A 97 -8.42 -3.82 6.76
C PHE A 97 -7.40 -4.82 6.23
N ILE A 98 -7.80 -5.75 5.36
CA ILE A 98 -6.89 -6.68 4.70
C ILE A 98 -5.90 -5.91 3.83
N GLY A 99 -6.37 -4.99 2.99
CA GLY A 99 -5.50 -4.14 2.16
C GLY A 99 -4.51 -3.34 3.00
N PHE A 100 -4.99 -2.71 4.07
CA PHE A 100 -4.14 -1.97 5.01
C PHE A 100 -3.08 -2.86 5.67
N GLY A 101 -3.47 -4.05 6.13
CA GLY A 101 -2.56 -5.01 6.73
C GLY A 101 -1.49 -5.47 5.74
N ASN A 102 -1.88 -5.76 4.50
CA ASN A 102 -0.94 -6.15 3.45
C ASN A 102 0.06 -5.03 3.14
N HIS A 103 -0.40 -3.78 2.98
CA HIS A 103 0.48 -2.64 2.76
C HIS A 103 1.46 -2.44 3.91
N LEU A 104 0.97 -2.53 5.16
CA LEU A 104 1.79 -2.42 6.35
C LEU A 104 2.87 -3.52 6.39
N LEU A 105 2.46 -4.78 6.22
CA LEU A 105 3.37 -5.93 6.23
C LEU A 105 4.42 -5.84 5.11
N ALA A 106 4.01 -5.48 3.89
CA ALA A 106 4.92 -5.30 2.77
C ALA A 106 5.94 -4.18 3.04
N THR A 107 5.48 -3.04 3.56
CA THR A 107 6.34 -1.90 3.90
C THR A 107 7.31 -2.23 5.02
N THR A 108 6.85 -2.91 6.07
CA THR A 108 7.70 -3.37 7.18
C THR A 108 8.71 -4.40 6.71
N GLY A 109 8.30 -5.36 5.87
CA GLY A 109 9.19 -6.35 5.28
C GLY A 109 10.29 -5.69 4.45
N MET A 110 9.92 -4.75 3.57
CA MET A 110 10.88 -3.97 2.78
C MET A 110 11.89 -3.23 3.65
N LEU A 111 11.42 -2.52 4.69
CA LEU A 111 12.32 -1.81 5.61
C LEU A 111 13.27 -2.78 6.34
N TYR A 112 12.74 -3.87 6.85
CA TYR A 112 13.52 -4.89 7.54
C TYR A 112 14.61 -5.47 6.65
N TYR A 113 14.27 -5.86 5.41
CA TYR A 113 15.24 -6.38 4.45
C TYR A 113 16.33 -5.37 4.13
N MET A 114 15.98 -4.10 3.89
CA MET A 114 16.96 -3.04 3.63
C MET A 114 17.93 -2.86 4.80
N LEU A 115 17.43 -2.84 6.04
CA LEU A 115 18.25 -2.65 7.23
C LEU A 115 19.11 -3.88 7.56
N ALA A 116 18.53 -5.08 7.49
CA ALA A 116 19.20 -6.32 7.85
C ALA A 116 20.32 -6.68 6.88
N PHE A 117 20.10 -6.49 5.57
CA PHE A 117 21.05 -6.87 4.53
C PHE A 117 21.84 -5.67 3.97
N LYS A 118 21.63 -4.46 4.50
CA LYS A 118 22.27 -3.20 4.06
C LYS A 118 22.13 -2.97 2.55
N PHE A 119 20.98 -3.34 1.98
CA PHE A 119 20.73 -3.11 0.56
C PHE A 119 20.53 -1.63 0.29
N ASP A 120 21.22 -1.13 -0.73
CA ASP A 120 21.10 0.28 -1.15
C ASP A 120 19.84 0.52 -1.98
N ARG A 121 19.33 -0.53 -2.65
CA ARG A 121 18.05 -0.55 -3.35
C ARG A 121 17.40 -1.91 -3.22
N LEU A 122 16.06 -1.94 -3.20
CA LEU A 122 15.28 -3.18 -3.25
C LEU A 122 15.18 -3.77 -4.66
N PHE A 123 15.61 -3.03 -5.69
CA PHE A 123 15.70 -3.46 -7.10
C PHE A 123 16.80 -2.67 -7.83
#